data_AF-A0A8H7MYN2-F1
#
_entry.id   AF-A0A8H7MYN2-F1
#
_cell.length_a   1.000
_cell.length_b   1.000
_cell.length_c   1.000
_cell.angle_alpha   90.00
_cell.angle_beta   90.00
_cell.angle_gamma   90.00
#
_symmetry.space_group_name_H-M   'P 1'
#
loop_
_entity.id
_entity.type
_entity.pdbx_description
1 polymer ?
#
loop_
_entity_poly.entity_id
_entity_poly.type
_entity_poly.pdbx_seq_one_letter_code
_entity_poly.pdbx_strand_id
1 'polypeptide(L)'
;MDNDAEMTRIKSNLFWQAFVFDKALSLRLGRASVVADWDITIPKKLDLAAWDQLKKADVPKIWLLTSPIRSRTYEQLYSKEAMSASPMELLSRARELGNECMAIEKEILKLDGDSSSLFKPASDPSDLINLFVVSSKVQFYVMSTFVHRVIPAPEGSGSQFSNECLESSRNAIKCHLNGLGTLGDSSYLQQTYVSWTMMLTPFAPFFILFCHVIERVDIEDLNLLKAFAESLDKLKEASDTAQKLFSLCKTMCDVACAYHEDIWQGDQDGALNHEYDEFMGQMGLGAPGAGMNLSDGLAPPEITDWFFGGGEACFNKWIEPWYALL
;
A
#
# COMPACT_ATOMS: atom_id res chain seq x y z
N MET A 1 2.95 -41.71 -18.00
CA MET A 1 4.03 -41.05 -17.26
C MET A 1 4.08 -39.56 -17.57
N ASP A 2 4.15 -39.15 -18.84
CA ASP A 2 4.25 -37.72 -19.22
C ASP A 2 3.05 -36.86 -18.77
N ASN A 3 1.83 -37.40 -18.91
CA ASN A 3 0.60 -36.70 -18.51
C ASN A 3 0.46 -36.52 -16.97
N ASP A 4 1.06 -37.40 -16.17
CA ASP A 4 0.94 -37.35 -14.71
C ASP A 4 1.90 -36.32 -14.08
N ALA A 5 3.11 -36.22 -14.64
CA ALA A 5 4.08 -35.18 -14.29
C ALA A 5 3.57 -33.79 -14.67
N GLU A 6 2.99 -33.65 -15.87
CA GLU A 6 2.41 -32.40 -16.33
C GLU A 6 1.20 -31.98 -15.47
N MET A 7 0.29 -32.92 -15.18
CA MET A 7 -0.83 -32.67 -14.28
C MET A 7 -0.38 -32.23 -12.88
N THR A 8 0.67 -32.86 -12.34
CA THR A 8 1.26 -32.48 -11.04
C THR A 8 1.81 -31.06 -11.08
N ARG A 9 2.50 -30.68 -12.17
CA ARG A 9 3.03 -29.32 -12.38
C ARG A 9 1.92 -28.28 -12.44
N ILE A 10 0.85 -28.55 -13.20
CA ILE A 10 -0.32 -27.66 -13.31
C ILE A 10 -0.97 -27.46 -11.93
N LYS A 11 -1.20 -28.53 -11.18
CA LYS A 11 -1.79 -28.46 -9.83
C LYS A 11 -0.92 -27.64 -8.87
N SER A 12 0.40 -27.85 -8.89
CA SER A 12 1.34 -27.07 -8.08
C SER A 12 1.29 -25.57 -8.43
N ASN A 13 1.24 -25.23 -9.72
CA ASN A 13 1.15 -23.84 -10.16
C ASN A 13 -0.16 -23.19 -9.73
N LEU A 14 -1.29 -23.86 -9.92
CA LEU A 14 -2.60 -23.37 -9.49
C LEU A 14 -2.63 -23.14 -7.98
N PHE A 15 -2.08 -24.07 -7.20
CA PHE A 15 -1.97 -23.92 -5.74
C PHE A 15 -1.17 -22.66 -5.38
N TRP A 16 0.02 -22.47 -5.94
CA TRP A 16 0.87 -21.32 -5.59
C TRP A 16 0.31 -19.99 -6.08
N GLN A 17 -0.42 -19.97 -7.20
CA GLN A 17 -1.15 -18.78 -7.63
C GLN A 17 -2.29 -18.45 -6.65
N ALA A 18 -3.11 -19.44 -6.29
CA ALA A 18 -4.19 -19.27 -5.32
C ALA A 18 -3.65 -18.81 -3.97
N PHE A 19 -2.52 -19.37 -3.52
CA PHE A 19 -1.80 -18.95 -2.32
C PHE A 19 -1.41 -17.48 -2.39
N VAL A 20 -0.77 -17.01 -3.47
CA VAL A 20 -0.37 -15.61 -3.63
C VAL A 20 -1.56 -14.66 -3.53
N PHE A 21 -2.69 -15.00 -4.17
CA PHE A 21 -3.91 -14.19 -4.10
C PHE A 21 -4.55 -14.21 -2.71
N ASP A 22 -4.70 -15.38 -2.10
CA ASP A 22 -5.28 -15.50 -0.75
C ASP A 22 -4.52 -14.64 0.26
N LYS A 23 -3.18 -14.67 0.20
CA LYS A 23 -2.32 -13.86 1.07
C LYS A 23 -2.43 -12.36 0.79
N ALA A 24 -2.50 -11.95 -0.48
CA ALA A 24 -2.67 -10.54 -0.84
C ALA A 24 -4.05 -10.00 -0.42
N LEU A 25 -5.10 -10.80 -0.61
CA LEU A 25 -6.47 -10.43 -0.27
C LEU A 25 -6.73 -10.38 1.24
N SER A 26 -5.93 -11.08 2.06
CA SER A 26 -6.07 -11.06 3.51
C SER A 26 -6.03 -9.63 4.07
N LEU A 27 -5.01 -8.85 3.67
CA LEU A 27 -4.92 -7.44 4.03
C LEU A 27 -6.08 -6.68 3.41
N ARG A 28 -6.28 -6.74 2.09
CA ARG A 28 -7.31 -5.95 1.39
C ARG A 28 -8.75 -6.10 1.91
N LEU A 29 -9.11 -7.32 2.30
CA LEU A 29 -10.48 -7.68 2.71
C LEU A 29 -10.64 -7.67 4.23
N GLY A 30 -9.59 -7.35 5.00
CA GLY A 30 -9.67 -7.36 6.46
C GLY A 30 -10.04 -8.73 7.01
N ARG A 31 -9.44 -9.82 6.49
CA ARG A 31 -9.72 -11.19 6.96
C ARG A 31 -8.47 -12.05 6.94
N ALA A 32 -8.44 -13.09 7.79
CA ALA A 32 -7.32 -14.02 7.82
C ALA A 32 -7.19 -14.77 6.49
N SER A 33 -5.97 -15.15 6.14
CA SER A 33 -5.69 -16.01 4.99
C SER A 33 -6.32 -17.39 5.20
N VAL A 34 -6.89 -17.97 4.15
CA VAL A 34 -7.51 -19.31 4.20
C VAL A 34 -6.46 -20.40 4.20
N VAL A 35 -5.35 -20.19 3.48
CA VAL A 35 -4.28 -21.18 3.37
C VAL A 35 -3.24 -20.92 4.46
N ALA A 36 -3.26 -21.75 5.49
CA ALA A 36 -2.26 -21.69 6.56
C ALA A 36 -0.88 -22.15 6.07
N ASP A 37 0.17 -21.39 6.42
CA ASP A 37 1.52 -21.65 5.92
C ASP A 37 2.10 -22.99 6.43
N TRP A 38 1.72 -23.42 7.64
CA TRP A 38 2.19 -24.65 8.27
C TRP A 38 1.52 -25.92 7.73
N ASP A 39 0.42 -25.80 6.99
CA ASP A 39 -0.28 -26.93 6.37
C ASP A 39 0.28 -27.27 4.97
N ILE A 40 1.23 -26.47 4.46
CA ILE A 40 1.78 -26.60 3.11
C ILE A 40 2.95 -27.60 3.11
N THR A 41 2.74 -28.75 2.47
CA THR A 41 3.75 -29.82 2.36
C THR A 41 4.41 -29.90 0.98
N ILE A 42 3.94 -29.12 0.00
CA ILE A 42 4.48 -29.14 -1.35
C ILE A 42 5.63 -28.12 -1.52
N PRO A 43 6.61 -28.37 -2.42
CA PRO A 43 7.72 -27.45 -2.64
C PRO A 43 7.27 -26.06 -3.10
N LYS A 44 7.89 -25.01 -2.53
CA LYS A 44 7.64 -23.60 -2.87
C LYS A 44 8.20 -23.22 -4.24
N LYS A 45 7.50 -23.64 -5.28
CA LYS A 45 7.89 -23.46 -6.68
C LYS A 45 6.68 -23.11 -7.54
N LEU A 46 6.70 -21.89 -8.08
CA LEU A 46 5.75 -21.43 -9.09
C LEU A 46 6.46 -21.43 -10.45
N ASP A 47 6.13 -22.40 -11.31
CA ASP A 47 6.75 -22.60 -12.61
C ASP A 47 5.81 -22.12 -13.71
N LEU A 48 5.80 -20.80 -13.96
CA LEU A 48 5.02 -20.18 -15.03
C LEU A 48 5.64 -20.47 -16.41
N ALA A 49 5.74 -21.73 -16.82
CA ALA A 49 6.41 -22.11 -18.07
C ALA A 49 5.76 -21.50 -19.33
N ALA A 50 4.46 -21.20 -19.28
CA ALA A 50 3.76 -20.46 -20.33
C ALA A 50 4.16 -18.96 -20.40
N TRP A 51 4.88 -18.47 -19.39
CA TRP A 51 5.35 -17.11 -19.21
C TRP A 51 6.85 -17.12 -18.87
N ASP A 52 7.65 -17.79 -19.70
CA ASP A 52 9.10 -17.96 -19.51
C ASP A 52 9.82 -16.61 -19.25
N GLN A 53 9.30 -15.54 -19.83
CA GLN A 53 9.77 -14.18 -19.61
C GLN A 53 9.53 -13.65 -18.18
N LEU A 54 8.39 -13.94 -17.55
CA LEU A 54 8.14 -13.60 -16.14
C LEU A 54 9.05 -14.40 -15.21
N LYS A 55 9.30 -15.66 -15.56
CA LYS A 55 10.24 -16.52 -14.83
C LYS A 55 11.66 -15.99 -14.88
N LYS A 56 12.11 -15.51 -16.06
CA LYS A 56 13.43 -14.86 -16.23
C LYS A 56 13.57 -13.55 -15.45
N ALA A 57 12.46 -12.86 -15.18
CA ALA A 57 12.43 -11.64 -14.38
C ALA A 57 12.23 -11.90 -12.87
N ASP A 58 12.31 -13.15 -12.41
CA ASP A 58 12.13 -13.56 -11.01
C ASP A 58 10.79 -13.14 -10.36
N VAL A 59 9.80 -12.71 -11.16
CA VAL A 59 8.49 -12.26 -10.66
C VAL A 59 7.79 -13.32 -9.80
N PRO A 60 7.70 -14.60 -10.20
CA PRO A 60 7.11 -15.65 -9.36
C PRO A 60 7.83 -15.82 -8.02
N LYS A 61 9.15 -15.63 -8.00
CA LYS A 61 9.96 -15.73 -6.79
C LYS A 61 9.67 -14.56 -5.85
N ILE A 62 9.56 -13.34 -6.38
CA ILE A 62 9.17 -12.15 -5.61
C ILE A 62 7.78 -12.33 -5.01
N TRP A 63 6.80 -12.81 -5.79
CA TRP A 63 5.45 -13.07 -5.26
C TRP A 63 5.44 -14.08 -4.13
N LEU A 64 6.15 -15.19 -4.30
CA LEU A 64 6.26 -16.23 -3.26
C LEU A 64 7.01 -15.73 -2.02
N LEU A 65 8.02 -14.87 -2.20
CA LEU A 65 8.79 -14.26 -1.12
C LEU A 65 7.94 -13.29 -0.28
N THR A 66 7.15 -12.43 -0.93
CA THR A 66 6.37 -11.38 -0.25
C THR A 66 4.99 -11.84 0.23
N SER A 67 4.47 -12.97 -0.24
CA SER A 67 3.13 -13.43 0.14
C SER A 67 2.95 -13.69 1.65
N PRO A 68 3.83 -14.43 2.35
CA PRO A 68 3.63 -14.74 3.77
C PRO A 68 3.61 -13.50 4.66
N ILE A 69 4.39 -12.47 4.34
CA ILE A 69 4.39 -11.23 5.14
C ILE A 69 3.08 -10.46 4.96
N ARG A 70 2.47 -10.45 3.75
CA ARG A 70 1.19 -9.77 3.49
C ARG A 70 0.04 -10.23 4.39
N SER A 71 -0.15 -11.54 4.56
CA SER A 71 -1.21 -12.03 5.44
C SER A 71 -0.88 -11.83 6.92
N ARG A 72 0.38 -12.02 7.31
CA ARG A 72 0.83 -11.79 8.70
C ARG A 72 0.71 -10.33 9.10
N THR A 73 0.90 -9.37 8.19
CA THR A 73 0.61 -7.96 8.44
C THR A 73 -0.83 -7.80 8.91
N TYR A 74 -1.81 -8.39 8.22
CA TYR A 74 -3.19 -8.35 8.68
C TYR A 74 -3.38 -9.10 10.01
N GLU A 75 -2.99 -10.38 10.05
CA GLU A 75 -3.25 -11.26 11.20
C GLU A 75 -2.63 -10.76 12.50
N GLN A 76 -1.41 -10.23 12.43
CA GLN A 76 -0.62 -9.83 13.61
C GLN A 76 -0.78 -8.36 13.99
N LEU A 77 -1.18 -7.49 13.06
CA LEU A 77 -1.28 -6.04 13.31
C LEU A 77 -2.70 -5.46 13.20
N TYR A 78 -3.56 -6.02 12.36
CA TYR A 78 -4.86 -5.40 12.00
C TYR A 78 -6.08 -6.29 12.25
N SER A 79 -5.89 -7.56 12.63
CA SER A 79 -6.99 -8.43 13.02
C SER A 79 -7.62 -7.98 14.34
N LYS A 80 -8.86 -8.40 14.61
CA LYS A 80 -9.52 -8.11 15.89
C LYS A 80 -8.71 -8.59 17.10
N GLU A 81 -8.07 -9.76 16.96
CA GLU A 81 -7.18 -10.29 18.00
C GLU A 81 -5.93 -9.43 18.16
N ALA A 82 -5.30 -9.04 17.06
CA ALA A 82 -4.13 -8.15 17.10
C ALA A 82 -4.43 -6.81 17.76
N MET A 83 -5.56 -6.19 17.42
CA MET A 83 -5.99 -4.92 18.02
C MET A 83 -6.41 -5.04 19.48
N SER A 84 -6.68 -6.26 19.97
CA SER A 84 -6.96 -6.52 21.38
C SER A 84 -5.70 -6.78 22.21
N ALA A 85 -4.53 -6.91 21.57
CA ALA A 85 -3.25 -7.11 22.24
C ALA A 85 -2.77 -5.83 22.93
N SER A 86 -1.82 -5.95 23.86
CA SER A 86 -1.23 -4.76 24.48
C SER A 86 -0.42 -3.93 23.47
N PRO A 87 -0.31 -2.60 23.65
CA PRO A 87 0.50 -1.76 22.75
C PRO A 87 1.95 -2.22 22.61
N MET A 88 2.54 -2.78 23.68
CA MET A 88 3.90 -3.31 23.67
C MET A 88 4.03 -4.58 22.80
N GLU A 89 3.07 -5.50 22.88
CA GLU A 89 3.07 -6.72 22.07
C GLU A 89 2.89 -6.38 20.59
N LEU A 90 1.96 -5.47 20.29
CA LEU A 90 1.69 -5.03 18.93
C LEU A 90 2.91 -4.33 18.31
N LEU A 91 3.61 -3.49 19.09
CA LEU A 91 4.86 -2.87 18.68
C LEU A 91 5.98 -3.90 18.45
N SER A 92 6.08 -4.94 19.29
CA SER A 92 7.04 -6.04 19.08
C SER A 92 6.80 -6.73 17.74
N ARG A 93 5.55 -7.12 17.47
CA ARG A 93 5.14 -7.74 16.19
C ARG A 93 5.46 -6.84 15.00
N ALA A 94 5.16 -5.54 15.10
CA ALA A 94 5.45 -4.58 14.04
C ALA A 94 6.95 -4.44 13.76
N ARG A 95 7.80 -4.43 14.79
CA ARG A 95 9.26 -4.40 14.64
C ARG A 95 9.81 -5.68 14.03
N GLU A 96 9.29 -6.83 14.42
CA GLU A 96 9.66 -8.13 13.84
C GLU A 96 9.32 -8.18 12.34
N LEU A 97 8.09 -7.79 11.98
CA LEU A 97 7.67 -7.69 10.58
C LEU A 97 8.46 -6.62 9.81
N GLY A 98 8.82 -5.51 10.44
CA GLY A 98 9.65 -4.45 9.83
C GLY A 98 11.04 -4.94 9.48
N ASN A 99 11.69 -5.67 10.40
CA ASN A 99 12.98 -6.31 10.14
C ASN A 99 12.88 -7.33 8.99
N GLU A 100 11.78 -8.07 8.92
CA GLU A 100 11.52 -8.98 7.80
C GLU A 100 11.30 -8.24 6.47
N CYS A 101 10.60 -7.09 6.48
CA CYS A 101 10.48 -6.22 5.31
C CYS A 101 11.86 -5.81 4.81
N MET A 102 12.75 -5.32 5.69
CA MET A 102 14.11 -4.93 5.31
C MET A 102 14.91 -6.09 4.72
N ALA A 103 14.77 -7.30 5.28
CA ALA A 103 15.43 -8.50 4.75
C ALA A 103 14.89 -8.86 3.35
N ILE A 104 13.58 -8.83 3.15
CA ILE A 104 12.92 -9.07 1.86
C ILE A 104 13.34 -8.02 0.84
N GLU A 105 13.39 -6.74 1.21
CA GLU A 105 13.83 -5.65 0.33
C GLU A 105 15.25 -5.90 -0.17
N LYS A 106 16.17 -6.29 0.72
CA LYS A 106 17.54 -6.64 0.34
C LYS A 106 17.57 -7.81 -0.65
N GLU A 107 16.72 -8.81 -0.48
CA GLU A 107 16.61 -9.91 -1.45
C GLU A 107 16.03 -9.44 -2.79
N ILE A 108 15.01 -8.59 -2.79
CA ILE A 108 14.45 -8.00 -4.02
C ILE A 108 15.51 -7.17 -4.75
N LEU A 109 16.30 -6.36 -4.04
CA LEU A 109 17.36 -5.54 -4.62
C LEU A 109 18.51 -6.39 -5.22
N LYS A 110 18.82 -7.55 -4.63
CA LYS A 110 19.79 -8.49 -5.24
C LYS A 110 19.27 -9.04 -6.56
N LEU A 111 17.99 -9.41 -6.61
CA LEU A 111 17.35 -9.87 -7.85
C LEU A 111 17.36 -8.76 -8.92
N ASP A 112 17.28 -7.49 -8.51
CA ASP A 112 17.38 -6.31 -9.37
C ASP A 112 18.82 -6.06 -9.87
N GLY A 113 19.83 -6.23 -9.00
CA GLY A 113 21.24 -5.99 -9.32
C GLY A 113 21.89 -7.04 -10.23
N ASP A 114 21.47 -8.30 -10.11
CA ASP A 114 21.92 -9.39 -11.00
C ASP A 114 21.20 -9.35 -12.37
N SER A 115 20.07 -8.64 -12.45
CA SER A 115 19.23 -8.49 -13.64
C SER A 115 19.18 -7.04 -14.08
N SER A 116 20.25 -6.55 -14.72
CA SER A 116 20.39 -5.20 -15.30
C SER A 116 19.42 -4.89 -16.47
N SER A 117 18.17 -5.32 -16.38
CA SER A 117 17.16 -5.25 -17.45
C SER A 117 15.90 -4.44 -17.11
N LEU A 118 15.68 -4.04 -15.85
CA LEU A 118 14.40 -3.47 -15.42
C LEU A 118 14.27 -1.93 -15.56
N PHE A 119 15.36 -1.22 -15.90
CA PHE A 119 15.36 0.22 -16.14
C PHE A 119 15.53 0.60 -17.63
N LYS A 120 15.41 -0.35 -18.56
CA LYS A 120 15.38 0.00 -19.99
C LYS A 120 13.98 0.49 -20.36
N PRO A 121 13.84 1.71 -20.93
CA PRO A 121 12.57 2.16 -21.48
C PRO A 121 12.16 1.18 -22.58
N ALA A 122 10.89 0.81 -22.54
CA ALA A 122 10.43 -0.37 -23.21
C ALA A 122 10.17 -0.13 -24.70
N SER A 123 10.53 -1.13 -25.49
CA SER A 123 10.16 -1.31 -26.87
C SER A 123 10.20 -2.82 -27.06
N ASP A 124 9.08 -3.47 -27.43
CA ASP A 124 8.87 -4.94 -27.54
C ASP A 124 8.30 -5.61 -26.25
N PRO A 125 7.78 -6.88 -26.25
CA PRO A 125 7.00 -7.62 -25.21
C PRO A 125 7.39 -7.55 -23.72
N SER A 126 8.44 -6.80 -23.43
CA SER A 126 8.93 -6.27 -22.16
C SER A 126 7.87 -5.59 -21.29
N ASP A 127 6.83 -4.95 -21.86
CA ASP A 127 5.91 -4.08 -21.10
C ASP A 127 5.10 -4.80 -20.02
N LEU A 128 4.58 -5.98 -20.32
CA LEU A 128 3.76 -6.75 -19.36
C LEU A 128 4.60 -7.36 -18.24
N ILE A 129 5.84 -7.74 -18.53
CA ILE A 129 6.80 -8.20 -17.52
C ILE A 129 7.16 -7.05 -16.59
N ASN A 130 7.51 -5.90 -17.18
CA ASN A 130 7.85 -4.69 -16.44
C ASN A 130 6.68 -4.25 -15.56
N LEU A 131 5.44 -4.34 -16.08
CA LEU A 131 4.22 -4.12 -15.32
C LEU A 131 4.22 -4.98 -14.05
N PHE A 132 4.38 -6.30 -14.16
CA PHE A 132 4.33 -7.17 -12.98
C PHE A 132 5.49 -6.96 -12.01
N VAL A 133 6.69 -6.65 -12.51
CA VAL A 133 7.84 -6.31 -11.66
C VAL A 133 7.58 -5.04 -10.86
N VAL A 134 7.21 -3.95 -11.56
CA VAL A 134 6.83 -2.67 -10.95
C VAL A 134 5.73 -2.89 -9.93
N SER A 135 4.67 -3.60 -10.31
CA SER A 135 3.51 -3.86 -9.46
C SER A 135 3.93 -4.57 -8.17
N SER A 136 4.86 -5.52 -8.26
CA SER A 136 5.38 -6.24 -7.11
C SER A 136 6.16 -5.33 -6.16
N LYS A 137 6.99 -4.41 -6.71
CA LYS A 137 7.72 -3.40 -5.92
C LYS A 137 6.75 -2.42 -5.23
N VAL A 138 5.75 -1.91 -5.96
CA VAL A 138 4.72 -1.01 -5.40
C VAL A 138 3.96 -1.71 -4.27
N GLN A 139 3.43 -2.91 -4.50
CA GLN A 139 2.70 -3.67 -3.49
C GLN A 139 3.55 -3.99 -2.25
N PHE A 140 4.84 -4.29 -2.45
CA PHE A 140 5.77 -4.51 -1.35
C PHE A 140 5.90 -3.25 -0.49
N TYR A 141 6.19 -2.09 -1.07
CA TYR A 141 6.33 -0.86 -0.29
C TYR A 141 5.02 -0.39 0.35
N VAL A 142 3.88 -0.58 -0.32
CA VAL A 142 2.56 -0.34 0.28
C VAL A 142 2.37 -1.22 1.53
N MET A 143 2.71 -2.51 1.46
CA MET A 143 2.66 -3.42 2.62
C MET A 143 3.64 -2.98 3.72
N SER A 144 4.86 -2.59 3.37
CA SER A 144 5.85 -2.07 4.34
C SER A 144 5.34 -0.81 5.04
N THR A 145 4.61 0.08 4.34
CA THR A 145 3.94 1.23 4.96
C THR A 145 2.94 0.78 6.03
N PHE A 146 2.12 -0.25 5.76
CA PHE A 146 1.21 -0.80 6.77
C PHE A 146 1.94 -1.36 7.99
N VAL A 147 3.09 -2.00 7.81
CA VAL A 147 3.89 -2.52 8.93
C VAL A 147 4.49 -1.38 9.75
N HIS A 148 5.20 -0.45 9.08
CA HIS A 148 5.91 0.64 9.74
C HIS A 148 5.00 1.70 10.36
N ARG A 149 3.75 1.82 9.89
CA ARG A 149 2.75 2.72 10.47
C ARG A 149 2.46 2.43 11.94
N VAL A 150 2.56 1.17 12.37
CA VAL A 150 2.32 0.77 13.76
C VAL A 150 3.49 1.17 14.67
N ILE A 151 4.65 1.48 14.09
CA ILE A 151 5.84 1.91 14.82
C ILE A 151 5.77 3.43 15.04
N PRO A 152 5.74 3.90 16.30
CA PRO A 152 5.67 5.33 16.60
C PRO A 152 6.95 6.04 16.17
N ALA A 153 6.83 7.33 15.90
CA ALA A 153 7.99 8.16 15.66
C ALA A 153 8.89 8.26 16.90
N PRO A 154 10.21 8.45 16.75
CA PRO A 154 11.09 8.74 17.86
C PRO A 154 10.66 9.99 18.63
N GLU A 155 10.83 9.98 19.96
CA GLU A 155 10.54 11.15 20.79
C GLU A 155 11.31 12.38 20.29
N GLY A 156 10.61 13.51 20.12
CA GLY A 156 11.20 14.75 19.64
C GLY A 156 11.39 14.85 18.13
N SER A 157 10.91 13.89 17.33
CA SER A 157 10.91 13.98 15.87
C SER A 157 10.06 15.14 15.33
N GLY A 158 8.99 15.49 16.06
CA GLY A 158 7.96 16.43 15.60
C GLY A 158 7.19 15.93 14.37
N SER A 159 7.18 14.61 14.16
CA SER A 159 6.38 13.88 13.16
C SER A 159 5.60 12.79 13.88
N GLN A 160 4.36 12.54 13.49
CA GLN A 160 3.59 11.41 14.01
C GLN A 160 4.04 10.05 13.43
N PHE A 161 4.76 10.06 12.31
CA PHE A 161 5.24 8.85 11.63
C PHE A 161 6.72 8.61 11.84
N SER A 162 7.09 7.33 11.98
CA SER A 162 8.48 6.87 11.93
C SER A 162 9.12 7.13 10.55
N ASN A 163 10.45 7.25 10.51
CA ASN A 163 11.18 7.47 9.27
C ASN A 163 10.96 6.32 8.28
N GLU A 164 10.91 5.09 8.79
CA GLU A 164 10.67 3.87 8.02
C GLU A 164 9.29 3.88 7.36
N CYS A 165 8.28 4.43 8.04
CA CYS A 165 6.93 4.60 7.49
C CYS A 165 6.90 5.64 6.35
N LEU A 166 7.56 6.78 6.55
CA LEU A 166 7.67 7.83 5.53
C LEU A 166 8.47 7.35 4.32
N GLU A 167 9.60 6.68 4.54
CA GLU A 167 10.45 6.15 3.48
C GLU A 167 9.73 5.07 2.67
N SER A 168 9.05 4.13 3.32
CA SER A 168 8.22 3.13 2.64
C SER A 168 7.14 3.78 1.78
N SER A 169 6.50 4.84 2.31
CA SER A 169 5.43 5.55 1.61
C SER A 169 5.96 6.31 0.38
N ARG A 170 7.09 7.00 0.53
CA ARG A 170 7.79 7.66 -0.59
C ARG A 170 8.22 6.67 -1.65
N ASN A 171 8.78 5.53 -1.25
CA ASN A 171 9.23 4.49 -2.17
C ASN A 171 8.06 3.86 -2.92
N ALA A 172 6.91 3.63 -2.27
CA ALA A 172 5.70 3.15 -2.95
C ALA A 172 5.27 4.10 -4.08
N ILE A 173 5.19 5.41 -3.80
CA ILE A 173 4.80 6.41 -4.80
C ILE A 173 5.85 6.53 -5.90
N LYS A 174 7.15 6.60 -5.56
CA LYS A 174 8.24 6.65 -6.55
C LYS A 174 8.23 5.44 -7.47
N CYS A 175 8.04 4.23 -6.94
CA CYS A 175 7.90 3.02 -7.74
C CYS A 175 6.68 3.07 -8.66
N HIS A 176 5.54 3.57 -8.17
CA HIS A 176 4.33 3.76 -8.97
C HIS A 176 4.58 4.71 -10.13
N LEU A 177 5.17 5.89 -9.86
CA LEU A 177 5.45 6.91 -10.87
C LEU A 177 6.44 6.42 -11.93
N ASN A 178 7.57 5.84 -11.50
CA ASN A 178 8.58 5.30 -12.41
C ASN A 178 8.01 4.17 -13.28
N GLY A 179 7.15 3.35 -12.68
CA GLY A 179 6.52 2.23 -13.36
C GLY A 179 5.42 2.63 -14.33
N LEU A 180 4.61 3.64 -14.01
CA LEU A 180 3.58 4.13 -14.92
C LEU A 180 4.19 4.66 -16.22
N GLY A 181 5.39 5.24 -16.15
CA GLY A 181 6.17 5.67 -17.31
C GLY A 181 6.48 4.53 -18.31
N THR A 182 6.43 3.27 -17.88
CA THR A 182 6.70 2.10 -18.75
C THR A 182 5.44 1.47 -19.35
N LEU A 183 4.24 1.83 -18.87
CA LEU A 183 2.98 1.27 -19.39
C LEU A 183 2.55 1.87 -20.75
N GLY A 184 3.10 3.02 -21.11
CA GLY A 184 2.69 3.78 -22.28
C GLY A 184 1.19 4.13 -22.28
N ASP A 185 0.63 4.33 -23.48
CA ASP A 185 -0.79 4.66 -23.68
C ASP A 185 -1.68 3.41 -23.88
N SER A 186 -1.17 2.22 -23.52
CA SER A 186 -1.90 0.97 -23.69
C SER A 186 -3.00 0.82 -22.64
N SER A 187 -4.26 1.00 -23.05
CA SER A 187 -5.44 0.82 -22.19
C SER A 187 -5.47 -0.56 -21.50
N TYR A 188 -5.05 -1.63 -22.20
CA TYR A 188 -4.96 -2.98 -21.63
C TYR A 188 -3.94 -3.06 -20.48
N LEU A 189 -2.75 -2.48 -20.66
CA LEU A 189 -1.72 -2.47 -19.62
C LEU A 189 -2.13 -1.59 -18.44
N GLN A 190 -2.72 -0.43 -18.70
CA GLN A 190 -3.25 0.46 -17.67
C GLN A 190 -4.35 -0.24 -16.84
N GLN A 191 -5.31 -0.91 -17.49
CA GLN A 191 -6.36 -1.66 -16.80
C GLN A 191 -5.82 -2.85 -16.01
N THR A 192 -4.83 -3.56 -16.56
CA THR A 192 -4.14 -4.65 -15.86
C THR A 192 -3.41 -4.12 -14.62
N TYR A 193 -2.72 -2.98 -14.75
CA TYR A 193 -1.99 -2.36 -13.64
C TYR A 193 -2.93 -1.87 -12.53
N VAL A 194 -4.04 -1.21 -12.87
CA VAL A 194 -5.03 -0.78 -11.87
C VAL A 194 -5.58 -2.01 -11.14
N SER A 195 -6.01 -3.03 -11.88
CA SER A 195 -6.62 -4.24 -11.31
C SER A 195 -5.63 -5.04 -10.45
N TRP A 196 -4.37 -5.13 -10.87
CA TRP A 196 -3.36 -5.90 -10.15
C TRP A 196 -2.73 -5.10 -9.00
N THR A 197 -2.31 -3.86 -9.22
CA THR A 197 -1.52 -3.09 -8.25
C THR A 197 -2.38 -2.33 -7.27
N MET A 198 -3.40 -1.63 -7.77
CA MET A 198 -4.17 -0.67 -6.97
C MET A 198 -5.38 -1.31 -6.29
N MET A 199 -5.98 -2.32 -6.92
CA MET A 199 -7.17 -2.98 -6.36
C MET A 199 -6.83 -4.07 -5.34
N LEU A 200 -5.66 -4.71 -5.46
CA LEU A 200 -5.23 -5.77 -4.55
C LEU A 200 -4.75 -5.28 -3.18
N THR A 201 -4.32 -4.02 -3.04
CA THR A 201 -3.87 -3.48 -1.76
C THR A 201 -4.34 -2.04 -1.62
N PRO A 202 -4.92 -1.63 -0.47
CA PRO A 202 -5.29 -0.24 -0.28
C PRO A 202 -4.05 0.65 -0.32
N PHE A 203 -4.08 1.75 -1.10
CA PHE A 203 -2.91 2.61 -1.28
C PHE A 203 -2.75 3.62 -0.12
N ALA A 204 -2.45 3.11 1.07
CA ALA A 204 -2.16 3.91 2.27
C ALA A 204 -1.03 4.96 2.13
N PRO A 205 0.04 4.76 1.33
CA PRO A 205 1.15 5.70 1.24
C PRO A 205 0.76 7.15 0.94
N PHE A 206 -0.24 7.38 0.08
CA PHE A 206 -0.71 8.73 -0.24
C PHE A 206 -1.21 9.47 1.00
N PHE A 207 -2.03 8.83 1.82
CA PHE A 207 -2.62 9.45 3.01
C PHE A 207 -1.59 9.70 4.11
N ILE A 208 -0.61 8.81 4.26
CA ILE A 208 0.51 8.99 5.20
C ILE A 208 1.31 10.24 4.82
N LEU A 209 1.69 10.38 3.56
CA LEU A 209 2.43 11.56 3.11
C LEU A 209 1.59 12.83 3.13
N PHE A 210 0.29 12.75 2.82
CA PHE A 210 -0.61 13.91 2.99
C PHE A 210 -0.58 14.43 4.43
N CYS A 211 -0.74 13.56 5.42
CA CYS A 211 -0.70 13.97 6.82
C CYS A 211 0.67 14.56 7.19
N HIS A 212 1.76 13.97 6.69
CA HIS A 212 3.11 14.49 6.91
C HIS A 212 3.31 15.88 6.26
N VAL A 213 2.79 16.11 5.06
CA VAL A 213 2.81 17.42 4.39
C VAL A 213 2.09 18.47 5.22
N ILE A 214 0.93 18.15 5.81
CA ILE A 214 0.21 19.11 6.63
C ILE A 214 0.95 19.38 7.96
N GLU A 215 1.49 18.33 8.60
CA GLU A 215 2.24 18.44 9.86
C GLU A 215 3.54 19.23 9.71
N ARG A 216 4.25 19.07 8.57
CA ARG A 216 5.62 19.56 8.39
C ARG A 216 5.78 20.63 7.33
N VAL A 217 4.72 20.91 6.56
CA VAL A 217 4.77 21.80 5.40
C VAL A 217 5.86 21.32 4.42
N ASP A 218 5.97 20.00 4.27
CA ASP A 218 7.03 19.37 3.47
C ASP A 218 6.74 19.51 1.98
N ILE A 219 7.50 20.37 1.31
CA ILE A 219 7.33 20.67 -0.11
C ILE A 219 7.74 19.49 -1.01
N GLU A 220 8.68 18.65 -0.59
CA GLU A 220 9.13 17.50 -1.38
C GLU A 220 8.03 16.44 -1.44
N ASP A 221 7.43 16.15 -0.29
CA ASP A 221 6.29 15.24 -0.22
C ASP A 221 5.05 15.83 -0.90
N LEU A 222 4.80 17.13 -0.81
CA LEU A 222 3.69 17.78 -1.54
C LEU A 222 3.86 17.61 -3.05
N ASN A 223 5.07 17.83 -3.59
CA ASN A 223 5.35 17.61 -4.99
C ASN A 223 5.17 16.14 -5.40
N LEU A 224 5.52 15.20 -4.51
CA LEU A 224 5.34 13.78 -4.74
C LEU A 224 3.85 13.38 -4.78
N LEU A 225 3.02 13.95 -3.90
CA LEU A 225 1.57 13.76 -3.90
C LEU A 225 0.91 14.30 -5.18
N LYS A 226 1.32 15.49 -5.62
CA LYS A 226 0.84 16.09 -6.87
C LYS A 226 1.18 15.23 -8.09
N ALA A 227 2.44 14.79 -8.18
CA ALA A 227 2.86 13.88 -9.24
C ALA A 227 2.06 12.57 -9.22
N PHE A 228 1.78 12.02 -8.04
CA PHE A 228 0.91 10.85 -7.90
C PHE A 228 -0.51 11.12 -8.38
N ALA A 229 -1.15 12.22 -7.98
CA ALA A 229 -2.49 12.57 -8.43
C ALA A 229 -2.55 12.76 -9.97
N GLU A 230 -1.57 13.43 -10.57
CA GLU A 230 -1.44 13.56 -12.02
C GLU A 230 -1.28 12.20 -12.72
N SER A 231 -0.56 11.27 -12.09
CA SER A 231 -0.41 9.91 -12.61
C SER A 231 -1.74 9.15 -12.64
N LEU A 232 -2.63 9.41 -11.67
CA LEU A 232 -3.95 8.80 -11.61
C LEU A 232 -4.91 9.36 -12.66
N ASP A 233 -4.72 10.60 -13.11
CA ASP A 233 -5.50 11.17 -14.20
C ASP A 233 -5.39 10.33 -15.49
N LYS A 234 -4.22 9.73 -15.71
CA LYS A 234 -3.96 8.81 -16.83
C LYS A 234 -4.63 7.44 -16.67
N LEU A 235 -4.93 7.05 -15.44
CA LEU A 235 -5.49 5.75 -15.09
C LEU A 235 -6.99 5.78 -14.82
N LYS A 236 -7.60 6.97 -14.69
CA LYS A 236 -8.99 7.13 -14.24
C LYS A 236 -10.02 6.43 -15.14
N GLU A 237 -9.74 6.33 -16.44
CA GLU A 237 -10.64 5.68 -17.41
C GLU A 237 -10.54 4.15 -17.37
N ALA A 238 -9.60 3.57 -16.60
CA ALA A 238 -9.44 2.13 -16.50
C ALA A 238 -10.50 1.46 -15.60
N SER A 239 -11.05 2.20 -14.62
CA SER A 239 -12.16 1.76 -13.76
C SER A 239 -12.79 2.92 -12.97
N ASP A 240 -14.06 2.78 -12.59
CA ASP A 240 -14.75 3.73 -11.71
C ASP A 240 -14.00 3.93 -10.38
N THR A 241 -13.36 2.88 -9.86
CA THR A 241 -12.56 2.97 -8.63
C THR A 241 -11.32 3.84 -8.85
N ALA A 242 -10.64 3.73 -9.99
CA ALA A 242 -9.50 4.59 -10.31
C ALA A 242 -9.92 6.05 -10.47
N GLN A 243 -11.08 6.32 -11.08
CA GLN A 243 -11.63 7.67 -11.19
C GLN A 243 -11.96 8.29 -9.83
N LYS A 244 -12.57 7.51 -8.93
CA LYS A 244 -12.87 7.95 -7.56
C LYS A 244 -11.59 8.26 -6.78
N LEU A 245 -10.58 7.39 -6.88
CA LEU A 245 -9.29 7.60 -6.24
C LEU A 245 -8.56 8.83 -6.78
N PHE A 246 -8.58 9.04 -8.11
CA PHE A 246 -8.05 10.27 -8.72
C PHE A 246 -8.72 11.52 -8.14
N SER A 247 -10.06 11.53 -8.10
CA SER A 247 -10.83 12.69 -7.61
C SER A 247 -10.50 13.00 -6.14
N LEU A 248 -10.36 11.96 -5.32
CA LEU A 248 -9.96 12.09 -3.92
C LEU A 248 -8.55 12.66 -3.78
N CYS A 249 -7.56 12.02 -4.43
CA CYS A 249 -6.16 12.45 -4.35
C CYS A 249 -5.98 13.88 -4.86
N LYS A 250 -6.69 14.26 -5.93
CA LYS A 250 -6.68 15.62 -6.45
C LYS A 250 -7.22 16.62 -5.43
N THR A 251 -8.39 16.34 -4.85
CA THR A 251 -9.00 17.21 -3.83
C THR A 251 -8.07 17.40 -2.63
N MET A 252 -7.45 16.33 -2.16
CA MET A 252 -6.49 16.40 -1.05
C MET A 252 -5.22 17.19 -1.44
N CYS A 253 -4.73 17.06 -2.68
CA CYS A 253 -3.62 17.89 -3.15
C CYS A 253 -4.00 19.38 -3.20
N ASP A 254 -5.22 19.71 -3.64
CA ASP A 254 -5.70 21.09 -3.69
C ASP A 254 -5.76 21.69 -2.27
N VAL A 255 -6.25 20.92 -1.28
CA VAL A 255 -6.25 21.31 0.14
C VAL A 255 -4.82 21.52 0.67
N ALA A 256 -3.90 20.58 0.39
CA ALA A 256 -2.52 20.70 0.84
C ALA A 256 -1.79 21.89 0.20
N CYS A 257 -2.07 22.21 -1.07
CA CYS A 257 -1.55 23.39 -1.74
C CYS A 257 -2.07 24.68 -1.10
N ALA A 258 -3.37 24.79 -0.87
CA ALA A 258 -3.96 25.95 -0.21
C ALA A 258 -3.38 26.18 1.19
N TYR A 259 -3.26 25.11 1.98
CA TYR A 259 -2.64 25.15 3.31
C TYR A 259 -1.19 25.63 3.25
N HIS A 260 -0.39 25.09 2.32
CA HIS A 260 1.00 25.49 2.15
C HIS A 260 1.13 26.96 1.69
N GLU A 261 0.26 27.43 0.79
CA GLU A 261 0.24 28.84 0.34
C GLU A 261 -0.12 29.80 1.47
N ASP A 262 -1.09 29.45 2.33
CA ASP A 262 -1.51 30.27 3.46
C ASP A 262 -0.42 30.39 4.55
N ILE A 263 0.21 29.27 4.91
CA ILE A 263 1.38 29.26 5.81
C ILE A 263 2.51 30.13 5.26
N TRP A 264 2.73 30.13 3.94
CA TRP A 264 3.77 30.94 3.28
C TRP A 264 3.40 32.42 3.14
N GLN A 265 2.11 32.78 3.07
CA GLN A 265 1.63 34.16 2.94
C GLN A 265 1.46 34.89 4.29
N GLY A 266 1.41 34.16 5.40
CA GLY A 266 1.61 34.68 6.76
C GLY A 266 0.33 35.01 7.52
N ASP A 267 0.00 34.15 8.50
CA ASP A 267 -0.66 34.40 9.79
C ASP A 267 -1.76 35.50 9.81
N GLN A 268 -3.01 35.13 9.46
CA GLN A 268 -4.21 35.85 9.90
C GLN A 268 -5.55 35.14 9.62
N ASP A 269 -5.77 33.93 10.15
CA ASP A 269 -7.01 33.60 10.89
C ASP A 269 -6.96 32.15 11.40
N GLY A 270 -7.25 31.93 12.68
CA GLY A 270 -7.38 30.59 13.28
C GLY A 270 -8.56 29.77 12.75
N ALA A 271 -9.22 30.22 11.69
CA ALA A 271 -10.38 29.56 11.07
C ALA A 271 -9.99 28.28 10.32
N LEU A 272 -8.85 28.26 9.62
CA LEU A 272 -8.38 27.05 8.92
C LEU A 272 -7.76 26.02 9.85
N ASN A 273 -7.19 26.41 11.00
CA ASN A 273 -6.81 25.44 12.04
C ASN A 273 -8.04 24.74 12.62
N HIS A 274 -9.17 25.44 12.75
CA HIS A 274 -10.43 24.83 13.17
C HIS A 274 -11.03 23.95 12.06
N GLU A 275 -11.04 24.39 10.79
CA GLU A 275 -11.48 23.54 9.67
C GLU A 275 -10.54 22.34 9.44
N TYR A 276 -9.25 22.49 9.72
CA TYR A 276 -8.26 21.41 9.71
C TYR A 276 -8.46 20.46 10.88
N ASP A 277 -8.60 20.95 12.11
CA ASP A 277 -8.86 20.11 13.30
C ASP A 277 -10.21 19.43 13.19
N GLU A 278 -11.19 20.08 12.55
CA GLU A 278 -12.49 19.52 12.20
C GLU A 278 -12.39 18.49 11.07
N PHE A 279 -11.66 18.77 9.99
CA PHE A 279 -11.44 17.83 8.88
C PHE A 279 -10.63 16.62 9.32
N MET A 280 -9.54 16.81 10.04
CA MET A 280 -8.72 15.75 10.62
C MET A 280 -9.45 15.00 11.72
N GLY A 281 -10.24 15.70 12.55
CA GLY A 281 -11.14 15.08 13.53
C GLY A 281 -12.24 14.23 12.86
N GLN A 282 -12.77 14.68 11.72
CA GLN A 282 -13.74 13.94 10.90
C GLN A 282 -13.12 12.76 10.14
N MET A 283 -11.83 12.83 9.81
CA MET A 283 -11.06 11.74 9.18
C MET A 283 -10.38 10.79 10.18
N GLY A 284 -10.52 11.04 11.48
CA GLY A 284 -9.84 10.27 12.54
C GLY A 284 -8.32 10.43 12.52
N LEU A 285 -7.79 11.53 12.02
CA LEU A 285 -6.35 11.80 11.86
C LEU A 285 -5.85 12.95 12.76
N GLY A 286 -6.67 13.42 13.70
CA GLY A 286 -6.36 14.58 14.55
C GLY A 286 -5.11 14.40 15.43
N ALA A 287 -4.38 15.49 15.65
CA ALA A 287 -3.20 15.51 16.50
C ALA A 287 -3.53 15.13 17.96
N PRO A 288 -2.62 14.44 18.68
CA PRO A 288 -2.77 14.16 20.11
C PRO A 288 -2.52 15.43 20.92
N GLY A 289 -3.46 16.38 20.88
CA GLY A 289 -3.29 17.73 21.43
C GLY A 289 -4.47 18.26 22.24
N ALA A 290 -5.69 17.78 22.03
CA ALA A 290 -6.86 18.24 22.77
C ALA A 290 -7.65 17.04 23.36
N GLY A 291 -7.14 16.51 24.47
CA GLY A 291 -7.95 15.69 25.39
C GLY A 291 -7.91 14.17 25.22
N MET A 292 -7.08 13.60 24.34
CA MET A 292 -6.81 12.16 24.36
C MET A 292 -5.66 11.85 25.31
N ASN A 293 -5.95 11.06 26.35
CA ASN A 293 -4.92 10.56 27.26
C ASN A 293 -3.88 9.76 26.47
N LEU A 294 -2.61 9.93 26.86
CA LEU A 294 -1.42 9.24 26.32
C LEU A 294 -1.45 7.70 26.46
N SER A 295 -2.59 7.09 26.80
CA SER A 295 -2.88 5.67 26.68
C SER A 295 -3.29 5.24 25.27
N ASP A 296 -3.70 6.18 24.40
CA ASP A 296 -4.29 5.89 23.09
C ASP A 296 -3.27 5.96 21.95
N GLY A 297 -2.06 5.45 22.20
CA GLY A 297 -1.02 5.23 21.20
C GLY A 297 -1.34 3.97 20.38
N LEU A 298 -2.34 4.05 19.52
CA LEU A 298 -2.71 3.06 18.52
C LEU A 298 -3.56 3.81 17.49
N ALA A 299 -3.23 3.70 16.20
CA ALA A 299 -3.97 4.38 15.14
C ALA A 299 -5.48 4.31 15.42
N PRO A 300 -6.19 5.44 15.45
CA PRO A 300 -7.59 5.45 15.84
C PRO A 300 -8.37 4.44 14.97
N PRO A 301 -9.32 3.71 15.56
CA PRO A 301 -10.09 2.64 14.91
C PRO A 301 -10.72 3.08 13.57
N GLU A 302 -10.92 4.38 13.41
CA GLU A 302 -11.48 5.06 12.25
C GLU A 302 -10.64 4.91 10.98
N ILE A 303 -9.31 4.87 11.06
CA ILE A 303 -8.47 4.74 9.85
C ILE A 303 -8.33 3.28 9.41
N THR A 304 -8.37 2.33 10.34
CA THR A 304 -8.50 0.91 10.00
C THR A 304 -9.79 0.64 9.24
N ASP A 305 -10.88 1.35 9.54
CA ASP A 305 -12.14 1.26 8.79
C ASP A 305 -12.03 1.79 7.37
N TRP A 306 -11.20 2.81 7.12
CA TRP A 306 -10.93 3.32 5.77
C TRP A 306 -10.25 2.27 4.88
N PHE A 307 -9.40 1.41 5.46
CA PHE A 307 -8.61 0.43 4.71
C PHE A 307 -9.24 -0.97 4.67
N PHE A 308 -10.01 -1.35 5.69
CA PHE A 308 -10.52 -2.72 5.88
C PHE A 308 -12.05 -2.83 6.03
N GLY A 309 -12.78 -1.71 6.02
CA GLY A 309 -14.24 -1.68 5.92
C GLY A 309 -15.02 -2.21 7.13
N GLY A 310 -14.53 -2.02 8.35
CA GLY A 310 -14.94 -2.79 9.53
C GLY A 310 -15.41 -2.03 10.76
N GLY A 311 -16.32 -1.04 10.67
CA GLY A 311 -16.85 -0.38 11.87
C GLY A 311 -18.10 0.50 11.66
N GLU A 312 -19.30 -0.04 11.91
CA GLU A 312 -20.62 0.61 11.76
C GLU A 312 -20.83 1.98 12.45
N ALA A 313 -19.91 2.48 13.28
CA ALA A 313 -20.07 3.76 13.99
C ALA A 313 -19.41 4.96 13.27
N CYS A 314 -18.25 4.77 12.63
CA CYS A 314 -17.57 5.83 11.86
C CYS A 314 -17.76 5.64 10.34
N PHE A 315 -18.08 4.42 9.92
CA PHE A 315 -18.41 4.05 8.54
C PHE A 315 -19.73 4.70 8.05
N ASN A 316 -20.65 5.03 8.95
CA ASN A 316 -21.99 5.51 8.61
C ASN A 316 -22.13 7.04 8.43
N LYS A 317 -21.12 7.86 8.77
CA LYS A 317 -21.27 9.33 8.65
C LYS A 317 -20.91 9.93 7.29
N TRP A 318 -20.11 9.23 6.47
CA TRP A 318 -19.68 9.74 5.16
C TRP A 318 -20.13 8.90 3.95
N ILE A 319 -20.62 7.67 4.17
CA ILE A 319 -20.95 6.69 3.10
C ILE A 319 -22.46 6.38 3.00
N GLU A 320 -23.34 6.93 3.86
CA GLU A 320 -24.81 6.81 3.66
C GLU A 320 -25.30 7.32 2.28
N PRO A 321 -24.69 8.36 1.66
CA PRO A 321 -25.01 8.69 0.26
C PRO A 321 -24.42 7.69 -0.78
N TRP A 322 -23.44 6.88 -0.40
CA TRP A 322 -22.62 6.05 -1.31
C TRP A 322 -23.15 4.62 -1.50
N TYR A 323 -24.04 4.11 -0.66
CA TYR A 323 -24.70 2.81 -0.86
C TYR A 323 -26.00 2.86 -1.68
N ALA A 324 -26.53 4.05 -1.98
CA ALA A 324 -27.79 4.19 -2.74
C ALA A 324 -27.61 4.13 -4.27
N LEU A 325 -26.38 4.01 -4.79
CA LEU A 325 -26.06 4.02 -6.23
C LEU A 325 -25.04 2.95 -6.67
N LEU A 326 -24.99 1.83 -5.94
CA LEU A 326 -24.62 0.51 -6.47
C LEU A 326 -25.91 -0.31 -6.68
#